data_AF-A0A7C3C7K9-F1
#
_entry.id   AF-A0A7C3C7K9-F1
#
_cell.length_a   1.000
_cell.length_b   1.000
_cell.length_c   1.000
_cell.angle_alpha   90.00
_cell.angle_beta   90.00
_cell.angle_gamma   90.00
#
_symmetry.space_group_name_H-M   'P 1'
#
loop_
_entity.id
_entity.type
_entity.pdbx_description
1 polymer ?
#
loop_
_entity_poly.entity_id
_entity_poly.type
_entity_poly.pdbx_seq_one_letter_code
_entity_poly.pdbx_strand_id
1 'polypeptide(L)'
;MPYEYLRDLLNKSKTKIVLLVMDGLGGLPVEPNGPTELEAARTPNMDRLAAEGTLGQIVPIRNGVTPGSGPAHLALFGYDPLQYEIGRGVLESFGIDLPVHRGDVAARGNFCSLGPDGTITDRRAGRIPTEEAIPVVQKLKTIELPGV
;
A
#
# COMPACT_ATOMS: atom_id res chain seq x y z
N MET A 1 -17.87 2.69 -8.68
CA MET A 1 -17.82 4.10 -8.25
C MET A 1 -19.20 4.47 -7.74
N PRO A 2 -19.41 4.61 -6.43
CA PRO A 2 -20.73 4.88 -5.84
C PRO A 2 -21.26 6.31 -6.12
N TYR A 3 -20.57 7.08 -6.96
CA TYR A 3 -20.85 8.48 -7.23
C TYR A 3 -21.28 8.72 -8.69
N GLU A 4 -22.42 8.14 -9.09
CA GLU A 4 -22.92 8.27 -10.47
C GLU A 4 -23.13 9.73 -10.89
N TYR A 5 -23.48 10.59 -9.93
CA TYR A 5 -23.67 12.03 -10.12
C TYR A 5 -22.38 12.80 -10.48
N LEU A 6 -21.19 12.25 -10.24
CA LEU A 6 -19.95 12.95 -10.55
C LEU A 6 -19.78 13.20 -12.05
N ARG A 7 -20.33 12.32 -12.91
CA ARG A 7 -20.18 12.43 -14.36
C ARG A 7 -20.68 13.77 -14.90
N ASP A 8 -21.79 14.25 -14.38
CA ASP A 8 -22.41 15.51 -14.80
C ASP A 8 -21.66 16.74 -14.27
N LEU A 9 -20.82 16.56 -13.25
CA LEU A 9 -19.99 17.61 -12.65
C LEU A 9 -18.59 17.69 -13.27
N LEU A 10 -18.25 16.78 -14.19
CA LEU A 10 -16.92 16.73 -14.81
C LEU A 10 -16.71 17.88 -15.80
N ASN A 11 -15.78 18.79 -15.47
CA ASN A 11 -15.31 19.80 -16.40
C ASN A 11 -14.02 19.34 -17.08
N LYS A 12 -13.98 19.41 -18.42
CA LYS A 12 -12.77 19.08 -19.18
C LYS A 12 -11.72 20.17 -18.96
N SER A 13 -10.56 19.79 -18.45
CA SER A 13 -9.38 20.65 -18.37
C SER A 13 -8.35 20.28 -19.43
N LYS A 14 -7.58 21.27 -19.91
CA LYS A 14 -6.39 21.06 -20.75
C LYS A 14 -5.13 20.79 -19.91
N THR A 15 -5.19 21.02 -18.59
CA THR A 15 -4.07 20.80 -17.67
C THR A 15 -4.01 19.35 -17.21
N LYS A 16 -2.85 18.94 -16.69
CA LYS A 16 -2.65 17.63 -16.06
C LYS A 16 -2.83 17.74 -14.54
N ILE A 17 -3.27 16.66 -13.92
CA ILE A 17 -3.34 16.52 -12.46
C ILE A 17 -2.14 15.68 -12.03
N VAL A 18 -1.42 16.15 -11.01
CA VAL A 18 -0.37 15.39 -10.34
C VAL A 18 -0.85 15.15 -8.90
N LEU A 19 -1.06 13.88 -8.54
CA LEU A 19 -1.31 13.46 -7.17
C LEU A 19 -0.01 12.90 -6.59
N LEU A 20 0.60 13.62 -5.66
CA LEU A 20 1.78 13.16 -4.93
C LEU A 20 1.36 12.57 -3.59
N VAL A 21 1.66 11.30 -3.36
CA VAL A 21 1.42 10.60 -2.09
C VAL A 21 2.75 10.37 -1.40
N MET A 22 2.90 10.92 -0.19
CA MET A 22 4.04 10.66 0.69
C MET A 22 3.60 9.66 1.75
N ASP A 23 4.06 8.41 1.63
CA ASP A 23 3.65 7.32 2.52
C ASP A 23 4.12 7.59 3.96
N GLY A 24 3.23 7.44 4.93
CA GLY A 24 3.51 7.68 6.34
C GLY A 24 3.89 9.12 6.72
N LEU A 25 3.51 10.13 5.93
CA LEU A 25 3.86 11.53 6.20
C LEU A 25 3.34 12.06 7.55
N GLY A 26 2.16 11.60 7.96
CA GLY A 26 1.54 12.01 9.21
C GLY A 26 2.36 11.51 10.40
N GLY A 27 2.58 12.39 11.37
CA GLY A 27 3.42 12.12 12.53
C GLY A 27 2.87 12.73 13.81
N LEU A 28 3.59 12.57 14.91
CA LEU A 28 3.24 13.10 16.22
C LEU A 28 4.47 13.74 16.88
N PRO A 29 4.29 14.82 17.64
CA PRO A 29 5.39 15.38 18.42
C PRO A 29 6.01 14.35 19.36
N VAL A 30 7.34 14.32 19.43
CA VAL A 30 8.07 13.48 20.38
C VAL A 30 7.85 13.96 21.82
N GLU A 31 7.86 15.28 22.00
CA GLU A 31 7.62 15.94 23.28
C GLU A 31 6.28 16.70 23.25
N PRO A 32 5.58 16.85 24.39
CA PRO A 32 4.38 17.68 24.47
C PRO A 32 4.64 19.11 23.97
N ASN A 33 3.81 19.59 23.04
CA ASN A 33 3.93 20.89 22.36
C ASN A 33 5.16 21.07 21.45
N GLY A 34 5.91 19.98 21.17
CA GLY A 34 6.93 19.98 20.14
C GLY A 34 6.35 19.94 18.72
N PRO A 35 7.18 20.12 17.69
CA PRO A 35 6.76 19.90 16.31
C PRO A 35 6.62 18.41 16.00
N THR A 36 5.73 18.07 15.06
CA THR A 36 5.78 16.82 14.31
C THR A 36 7.06 16.73 13.46
N GLU A 37 7.34 15.55 12.93
CA GLU A 37 8.49 15.31 12.05
C GLU A 37 8.45 16.20 10.79
N LEU A 38 7.26 16.42 10.23
CA LEU A 38 7.07 17.29 9.06
C LEU A 38 7.30 18.77 9.40
N GLU A 39 6.81 19.23 10.56
CA GLU A 39 7.00 20.62 11.02
C GLU A 39 8.45 20.91 11.39
N ALA A 40 9.19 19.91 11.90
CA ALA A 40 10.61 20.05 12.19
C ALA A 40 11.49 20.03 10.94
N ALA A 41 11.01 19.44 9.84
CA ALA A 41 11.76 19.33 8.60
C ALA A 41 11.81 20.64 7.81
N ARG A 42 12.98 20.96 7.24
CA ARG A 42 13.11 22.11 6.33
C ARG A 42 12.52 21.76 4.96
N THR A 43 11.31 22.26 4.66
CA THR A 43 10.55 21.87 3.46
C THR A 43 10.09 23.05 2.58
N PRO A 44 11.03 23.92 2.11
CA PRO A 44 10.69 25.20 1.47
C PRO A 44 9.80 25.08 0.23
N ASN A 45 9.88 23.96 -0.51
CA ASN A 45 9.03 23.73 -1.67
C ASN A 45 7.58 23.39 -1.27
N MET A 46 7.39 22.61 -0.19
CA MET A 46 6.07 22.30 0.32
C MET A 46 5.46 23.52 1.00
N ASP A 47 6.26 24.28 1.77
CA ASP A 47 5.85 25.55 2.37
C ASP A 47 5.34 26.54 1.31
N ARG A 48 6.06 26.66 0.19
CA ARG A 48 5.64 27.51 -0.94
C ARG A 48 4.33 27.02 -1.57
N LEU A 49 4.20 25.71 -1.82
CA LEU A 49 2.97 25.14 -2.39
C LEU A 49 1.77 25.31 -1.45
N ALA A 50 1.99 25.21 -0.14
CA ALA A 50 0.97 25.44 0.88
C ALA A 50 0.52 26.91 0.90
N ALA A 51 1.46 27.85 0.78
CA ALA A 51 1.17 29.29 0.77
C ALA A 51 0.46 29.77 -0.51
N GLU A 52 0.79 29.19 -1.67
CA GLU A 52 0.18 29.51 -2.96
C GLU A 52 -1.13 28.73 -3.22
N GLY A 53 -1.39 27.67 -2.45
CA GLY A 53 -2.43 26.68 -2.69
C GLY A 53 -3.55 26.68 -1.66
N THR A 54 -4.08 25.48 -1.40
CA THR A 54 -5.11 25.25 -0.38
C THR A 54 -4.73 24.03 0.43
N LEU A 55 -4.92 24.13 1.75
CA LEU A 55 -4.65 23.06 2.70
C LEU A 55 -5.94 22.44 3.21
N GLY A 56 -5.83 21.19 3.64
CA GLY A 56 -6.91 20.45 4.27
C GLY A 56 -6.37 19.19 4.93
N GLN A 57 -7.22 18.53 5.70
CA GLN A 57 -6.95 17.23 6.29
C GLN A 57 -7.75 16.18 5.54
N ILE A 58 -7.13 15.01 5.31
CA ILE A 58 -7.79 13.86 4.71
C ILE A 58 -7.97 12.77 5.76
N VAL A 59 -9.17 12.20 5.84
CA VAL A 59 -9.44 10.96 6.57
C VAL A 59 -9.57 9.86 5.52
N PRO A 60 -8.54 9.01 5.32
CA PRO A 60 -8.51 8.11 4.15
C PRO A 60 -9.64 7.08 4.13
N ILE A 61 -10.10 6.63 5.29
CA ILE A 61 -11.18 5.64 5.38
C ILE A 61 -12.34 6.20 6.17
N ARG A 62 -12.25 6.19 7.51
CA ARG A 62 -13.22 6.76 8.46
C ARG A 62 -12.51 7.10 9.76
N ASN A 63 -13.10 7.97 10.57
CA ASN A 63 -12.59 8.26 11.91
C ASN A 63 -12.52 6.97 12.75
N GLY A 64 -11.38 6.77 13.42
CA GLY A 64 -11.13 5.57 14.22
C GLY A 64 -10.73 4.33 13.42
N VAL A 65 -10.62 4.40 12.09
CA VAL A 65 -10.14 3.30 11.25
C VAL A 65 -8.71 3.58 10.80
N THR A 66 -7.75 2.80 11.33
CA THR A 66 -6.35 2.88 10.90
C THR A 66 -6.22 2.37 9.46
N PRO A 67 -5.74 3.19 8.51
CA PRO A 67 -5.63 2.77 7.13
C PRO A 67 -4.39 1.90 6.89
N GLY A 68 -4.58 0.77 6.21
CA GLY A 68 -3.48 0.08 5.53
C GLY A 68 -3.25 0.66 4.13
N SER A 69 -2.04 0.50 3.56
CA SER A 69 -1.69 1.12 2.27
C SER A 69 -2.65 0.77 1.13
N GLY A 70 -3.14 -0.47 1.06
CA GLY A 70 -4.08 -0.91 0.01
C GLY A 70 -5.41 -0.12 0.05
N PRO A 71 -6.19 -0.25 1.14
CA PRO A 71 -7.40 0.54 1.36
C PRO A 71 -7.21 2.05 1.22
N ALA A 72 -6.10 2.61 1.72
CA ALA A 72 -5.80 4.04 1.62
C ALA A 72 -5.67 4.51 0.17
N HIS A 73 -4.95 3.74 -0.66
CA HIS A 73 -4.77 4.09 -2.07
C HIS A 73 -6.08 3.95 -2.86
N LEU A 74 -6.90 2.93 -2.56
CA LEU A 74 -8.23 2.80 -3.18
C LEU A 74 -9.10 4.03 -2.92
N ALA A 75 -9.10 4.53 -1.68
CA ALA A 75 -9.82 5.75 -1.31
C ALA A 75 -9.31 6.99 -2.06
N LEU A 76 -7.99 7.15 -2.19
CA LEU A 76 -7.39 8.26 -2.96
C LEU A 76 -7.81 8.24 -4.44
N PHE A 77 -8.04 7.06 -5.01
CA PHE A 77 -8.55 6.91 -6.38
C PHE A 77 -10.09 6.91 -6.49
N GLY A 78 -10.80 7.20 -5.38
CA GLY A 78 -12.25 7.40 -5.35
C GLY A 78 -13.09 6.14 -5.14
N TYR A 79 -12.47 5.00 -4.84
CA TYR A 79 -13.18 3.77 -4.47
C TYR A 79 -13.49 3.77 -2.98
N ASP A 80 -14.68 3.31 -2.57
CA ASP A 80 -14.96 3.06 -1.16
C ASP A 80 -14.20 1.79 -0.72
N PRO A 81 -13.18 1.89 0.14
CA PRO A 81 -12.37 0.73 0.53
C PRO A 81 -13.12 -0.26 1.42
N LEU A 82 -14.30 0.09 1.94
CA LEU A 82 -15.16 -0.81 2.72
C LEU A 82 -16.13 -1.58 1.83
N GLN A 83 -16.39 -1.11 0.60
CA GLN A 83 -17.18 -1.82 -0.40
C GLN A 83 -16.27 -2.67 -1.31
N TYR A 84 -15.15 -2.09 -1.74
CA TYR A 84 -14.21 -2.70 -2.68
C TYR A 84 -12.99 -3.24 -1.93
N GLU A 85 -13.18 -4.37 -1.26
CA GLU A 85 -12.09 -5.04 -0.55
C GLU A 85 -11.22 -5.82 -1.54
N ILE A 86 -9.95 -5.41 -1.64
CA ILE A 86 -8.94 -6.14 -2.39
C ILE A 86 -7.97 -6.77 -1.39
N GLY A 87 -7.90 -8.09 -1.39
CA GLY A 87 -6.99 -8.84 -0.53
C GLY A 87 -5.52 -8.47 -0.80
N ARG A 88 -4.71 -8.44 0.25
CA ARG A 88 -3.27 -8.09 0.14
C ARG A 88 -2.52 -8.99 -0.84
N GLY A 89 -2.85 -10.29 -0.89
CA GLY A 89 -2.24 -11.21 -1.84
C GLY A 89 -2.44 -10.79 -3.29
N VAL A 90 -3.67 -10.42 -3.66
CA VAL A 90 -4.00 -9.94 -5.01
C VAL A 90 -3.24 -8.64 -5.35
N LEU A 91 -3.20 -7.69 -4.41
CA LEU A 91 -2.45 -6.44 -4.61
C LEU A 91 -0.95 -6.67 -4.83
N GLU A 92 -0.33 -7.55 -4.03
CA GLU A 92 1.11 -7.89 -4.17
C GLU A 92 1.39 -8.62 -5.48
N SER A 93 0.50 -9.51 -5.91
CA SER A 93 0.61 -10.20 -7.21
C SER A 93 0.62 -9.22 -8.38
N PHE A 94 -0.28 -8.24 -8.39
CA PHE A 94 -0.26 -7.17 -9.40
C PHE A 94 1.01 -6.31 -9.33
N GLY A 95 1.60 -6.13 -8.15
CA GLY A 95 2.85 -5.38 -7.99
C GLY A 95 4.08 -6.03 -8.64
N ILE A 96 4.01 -7.31 -8.99
CA ILE A 96 5.06 -8.06 -9.70
C ILE A 96 4.61 -8.58 -11.07
N ASP A 97 3.53 -7.99 -11.62
CA ASP A 97 2.92 -8.39 -12.89
C ASP A 97 2.51 -9.88 -12.95
N LEU A 98 2.17 -10.49 -11.81
CA LEU A 98 1.63 -11.84 -11.76
C LEU A 98 0.13 -11.79 -12.09
N PRO A 99 -0.33 -12.50 -13.15
CA PRO A 99 -1.75 -12.53 -13.49
C PRO A 99 -2.55 -13.26 -12.40
N VAL A 100 -3.66 -12.66 -11.98
CA VAL A 100 -4.62 -13.23 -11.03
C VAL A 100 -6.00 -13.21 -11.68
N HIS A 101 -6.64 -14.38 -11.72
CA HIS A 101 -7.96 -14.57 -12.31
C HIS A 101 -9.03 -14.79 -11.25
N ARG A 102 -10.30 -14.70 -11.68
CA ARG A 102 -11.43 -15.00 -10.80
C ARG A 102 -11.36 -16.47 -10.38
N GLY A 103 -11.34 -16.71 -9.07
CA GLY A 103 -11.21 -18.04 -8.48
C GLY A 103 -9.81 -18.34 -7.94
N ASP A 104 -8.80 -17.59 -8.37
CA ASP A 104 -7.43 -17.74 -7.87
C ASP A 104 -7.34 -17.27 -6.41
N VAL A 105 -6.52 -17.97 -5.62
CA VAL A 105 -6.15 -17.56 -4.27
C VAL A 105 -4.71 -17.05 -4.31
N ALA A 106 -4.55 -15.74 -4.14
CA ALA A 106 -3.24 -15.11 -4.01
C ALA A 106 -2.86 -14.94 -2.53
N ALA A 107 -1.65 -15.35 -2.17
CA ALA A 107 -1.12 -15.23 -0.82
C ALA A 107 0.28 -14.61 -0.85
N ARG A 108 0.58 -13.79 0.17
CA ARG A 108 1.93 -13.26 0.37
C ARG A 108 2.73 -14.25 1.23
N GLY A 109 3.80 -14.79 0.65
CA GLY A 109 4.79 -15.60 1.37
C GLY A 109 6.08 -14.83 1.64
N ASN A 110 6.80 -15.24 2.68
CA ASN A 110 8.21 -14.90 2.88
C ASN A 110 8.98 -16.22 3.04
N PHE A 111 10.22 -16.28 2.53
CA PHE A 111 11.14 -17.34 2.95
C PHE A 111 11.52 -17.18 4.42
N CYS A 112 11.63 -18.29 5.13
CA CYS A 112 12.05 -18.34 6.51
C CYS A 112 13.07 -19.46 6.73
N SER A 113 13.90 -19.31 7.77
CA SER A 113 14.81 -20.36 8.22
C SER A 113 14.14 -21.17 9.31
N LEU A 114 14.27 -22.49 9.22
CA LEU A 114 13.79 -23.43 10.23
C LEU A 114 14.97 -23.96 11.06
N GLY A 115 14.75 -24.09 12.37
CA GLY A 115 15.64 -24.79 13.28
C GLY A 115 15.50 -26.31 13.17
N PRO A 116 16.35 -27.07 13.88
CA PRO A 116 16.36 -28.54 13.84
C PRO A 116 15.03 -29.20 14.25
N ASP A 117 14.23 -28.50 15.06
CA ASP A 117 12.93 -28.91 15.57
C ASP A 117 11.75 -28.37 14.72
N GLY A 118 12.04 -27.73 13.59
CA GLY A 118 11.03 -27.12 12.71
C GLY A 118 10.53 -25.75 13.18
N THR A 119 11.11 -25.18 14.25
CA THR A 119 10.76 -23.81 14.68
C THR A 119 11.28 -22.77 13.71
N ILE A 120 10.55 -21.67 13.51
CA ILE A 120 11.03 -20.54 12.70
C ILE A 120 12.10 -19.79 13.49
N THR A 121 13.36 -19.88 13.05
CA THR A 121 14.50 -19.19 13.67
C THR A 121 14.74 -17.82 13.05
N ASP A 122 14.38 -17.64 11.78
CA ASP A 122 14.38 -16.33 11.09
C ASP A 122 13.22 -16.23 10.12
N ARG A 123 12.28 -15.31 10.39
CA ARG A 123 11.10 -15.01 9.56
C ARG A 123 11.39 -14.41 8.18
N ARG A 124 12.66 -14.15 7.84
CA ARG A 124 13.09 -13.58 6.55
C ARG A 124 14.25 -14.35 5.90
N ALA A 125 14.69 -15.46 6.50
CA ALA A 125 15.81 -16.25 6.00
C ALA A 125 17.05 -15.38 5.65
N GLY A 126 17.46 -14.49 6.55
CA GLY A 126 18.60 -13.59 6.32
C GLY A 126 18.40 -12.54 5.22
N ARG A 127 17.19 -12.42 4.66
CA ARG A 127 16.91 -11.64 3.44
C ARG A 127 17.80 -12.09 2.27
N ILE A 128 17.76 -13.39 1.95
CA ILE A 128 18.46 -13.91 0.76
C ILE A 128 18.22 -13.03 -0.47
N PRO A 129 19.25 -12.80 -1.31
CA PRO A 129 19.13 -12.02 -2.52
C PRO A 129 18.25 -12.74 -3.56
N THR A 130 17.72 -11.99 -4.53
CA THR A 130 16.77 -12.47 -5.54
C THR A 130 17.33 -13.65 -6.33
N GLU A 131 18.62 -13.61 -6.66
CA GLU A 131 19.33 -14.63 -7.44
C GLU A 131 19.31 -15.99 -6.72
N GLU A 132 19.39 -15.99 -5.39
CA GLU A 132 19.31 -17.19 -4.55
C GLU A 132 17.86 -17.65 -4.32
N ALA A 133 16.92 -16.71 -4.25
CA ALA A 133 15.51 -17.00 -4.07
C ALA A 133 14.87 -17.66 -5.30
N ILE A 134 15.29 -17.28 -6.52
CA ILE A 134 14.70 -17.79 -7.78
C ILE A 134 14.71 -19.33 -7.85
N PRO A 135 15.85 -20.04 -7.66
CA PRO A 135 15.87 -21.50 -7.67
C PRO A 135 14.91 -22.14 -6.66
N VAL A 136 14.73 -21.52 -5.49
CA VAL A 136 13.79 -22.01 -4.46
C VAL A 136 12.35 -21.85 -4.93
N VAL A 137 11.99 -20.68 -5.50
CA VAL A 137 10.67 -20.45 -6.08
C VAL A 137 10.37 -21.45 -7.21
N GLN A 138 11.34 -21.78 -8.06
CA GLN A 138 11.14 -22.78 -9.12
C GLN A 138 10.81 -24.17 -8.57
N LYS A 139 11.41 -24.56 -7.44
CA LYS A 139 11.05 -25.82 -6.76
C LYS A 139 9.64 -25.77 -6.18
N LEU A 140 9.17 -24.61 -5.71
CA LEU A 140 7.80 -24.47 -5.21
C LEU A 140 6.76 -24.56 -6.33
N LYS A 141 7.09 -24.14 -7.55
CA LYS A 141 6.17 -24.22 -8.70
C LYS A 141 5.79 -25.65 -9.10
N THR A 142 6.56 -26.65 -8.67
CA THR A 142 6.26 -28.06 -8.96
C THR A 142 5.36 -28.69 -7.90
N ILE A 143 4.94 -27.93 -6.87
CA ILE A 143 4.03 -28.43 -5.84
C ILE A 143 2.62 -28.49 -6.43
N GLU A 144 2.05 -29.68 -6.47
CA GLU A 144 0.64 -29.90 -6.73
C GLU A 144 -0.10 -30.12 -5.41
N LEU A 145 -1.20 -29.40 -5.20
CA LEU A 145 -2.03 -29.53 -4.01
C LEU A 145 -3.25 -30.39 -4.36
N PRO A 146 -3.44 -31.55 -3.72
CA PRO A 146 -4.62 -32.37 -3.99
C PRO A 146 -5.92 -31.60 -3.74
N GLY A 147 -6.76 -31.49 -4.77
CA GLY A 147 -8.05 -30.80 -4.69
C GLY A 147 -8.01 -29.30 -4.97
N VAL A 148 -6.88 -28.78 -5.46
CA VAL A 148 -6.74 -27.42 -6.02
C VAL A 148 -6.43 -27.51 -7.50
#